data_AF-A0A811L0U5-F1
#
_entry.id   AF-A0A811L0U5-F1
#
_cell.length_a   1.000
_cell.length_b   1.000
_cell.length_c   1.000
_cell.angle_alpha   90.00
_cell.angle_beta   90.00
_cell.angle_gamma   90.00
#
_symmetry.space_group_name_H-M   'P 1'
#
loop_
_entity.id
_entity.type
_entity.pdbx_description
1 polymer ?
#
loop_
_entity_poly.entity_id
_entity_poly.type
_entity_poly.pdbx_seq_one_letter_code
_entity_poly.pdbx_strand_id
1 'polypeptide(L)'
;MELVPRLDYLSLRFLALYLFKVNARWRSNRDIRRDVFDTLKKLPLTLAVKKAILASFDRILKDVERWDSKHSKLFIEDHVNMKPTITKSKNRSDHLRTYHGSLVWKNNLFTIDDSKTAHRLIYHDLLNWPQLRFQFACFYAVEDLLKNDFVFDKVRRKVFCQRLGGHSVYDLWLRVLDDKKAWKKICQEDRLLVDQTCVQTIHYAMRNGFMELTQFLWKKLTGPQKETIGFLAWKSVCIRMNCPELIKFLCSELCQLNLKGMTVLTWDNFYIKIIEALETEDPKSDLYLDYLERLQTFLQNICPPLKTALLKRNGCRAIADAFWYQNEEMFSLLMENVDKEQLGNAREVVDRIYDRKKSRNMKKLRNQFIHRQNTVQ
;
A
#
# COMPACT_ATOMS: atom_id res chain seq x y z
N MET A 1 -4.27 -21.35 -8.60
CA MET A 1 -4.03 -22.28 -7.47
C MET A 1 -3.55 -21.46 -6.29
N GLU A 2 -4.35 -21.31 -5.25
CA GLU A 2 -3.87 -20.74 -3.98
C GLU A 2 -2.84 -21.71 -3.39
N LEU A 3 -1.61 -21.25 -3.21
CA LEU A 3 -0.57 -22.03 -2.55
C LEU A 3 -1.03 -22.38 -1.13
N VAL A 4 -1.19 -23.68 -0.85
CA VAL A 4 -1.45 -24.16 0.52
C VAL A 4 -0.26 -23.72 1.38
N PRO A 5 -0.48 -22.91 2.44
CA PRO A 5 0.60 -22.45 3.29
C PRO A 5 1.29 -23.63 3.95
N ARG A 6 2.61 -23.59 4.03
CA ARG A 6 3.38 -24.62 4.72
C ARG A 6 3.04 -24.63 6.22
N LEU A 7 3.10 -25.81 6.85
CA LEU A 7 2.74 -25.99 8.26
C LEU A 7 3.61 -25.17 9.23
N ASP A 8 4.89 -25.02 8.90
CA ASP A 8 5.85 -24.19 9.64
C ASP A 8 5.41 -22.71 9.65
N TYR A 9 5.01 -22.19 8.51
CA TYR A 9 4.47 -20.84 8.37
C TYR A 9 3.23 -20.63 9.25
N LEU A 10 2.27 -21.55 9.18
CA LEU A 10 1.04 -21.46 9.97
C LEU A 10 1.31 -21.52 11.48
N SER A 11 2.23 -22.39 11.89
CA SER A 11 2.63 -22.56 13.29
C SER A 11 3.32 -21.32 13.84
N LEU A 12 4.29 -20.78 13.10
CA LEU A 12 5.00 -19.55 13.47
C LEU A 12 4.05 -18.35 13.53
N ARG A 13 3.12 -18.24 12.58
CA ARG A 13 2.08 -17.21 12.60
C ARG A 13 1.19 -17.30 13.83
N PHE A 14 0.72 -18.50 14.16
CA PHE A 14 -0.12 -18.71 15.33
C PHE A 14 0.60 -18.28 16.62
N LEU A 15 1.85 -18.71 16.81
CA LEU A 15 2.66 -18.33 17.96
C LEU A 15 2.88 -16.82 18.04
N ALA A 16 3.26 -16.18 16.93
CA ALA A 16 3.49 -14.74 16.87
C ALA A 16 2.22 -13.95 17.23
N LEU A 17 1.06 -14.34 16.69
CA LEU A 17 -0.22 -13.71 17.00
C LEU A 17 -0.63 -13.90 18.46
N TYR A 18 -0.40 -15.10 19.01
CA TYR A 18 -0.67 -15.37 20.41
C TYR A 18 0.18 -14.48 21.32
N LEU A 19 1.49 -14.42 21.06
CA LEU A 19 2.42 -13.56 21.79
C LEU A 19 2.01 -12.09 21.72
N PHE A 20 1.58 -11.62 20.54
CA PHE A 20 1.09 -10.26 20.38
C PHE A 20 -0.16 -10.03 21.22
N LYS A 21 -1.21 -10.85 21.07
CA LYS A 21 -2.49 -10.69 21.78
C LYS A 21 -2.34 -10.69 23.30
N VAL A 22 -1.47 -11.52 23.84
CA VAL A 22 -1.20 -11.60 25.29
C VAL A 22 -0.53 -10.31 25.80
N ASN A 23 0.32 -9.69 24.98
CA ASN A 23 1.14 -8.55 25.40
C ASN A 23 0.64 -7.18 24.91
N ALA A 24 -0.28 -7.11 23.95
CA ALA A 24 -0.66 -5.86 23.26
C ALA A 24 -1.44 -4.85 24.10
N ARG A 25 -1.76 -5.15 25.37
CA ARG A 25 -2.64 -4.34 26.24
C ARG A 25 -2.12 -2.90 26.45
N TRP A 26 -2.40 -1.99 25.52
CA TRP A 26 -2.07 -0.55 25.57
C TRP A 26 -0.58 -0.22 25.58
N ARG A 27 0.27 -1.19 25.24
CA ARG A 27 1.73 -1.09 25.32
C ARG A 27 2.32 -0.61 24.00
N SER A 28 3.52 -0.01 24.05
CA SER A 28 4.24 0.33 22.82
C SER A 28 4.79 -0.94 22.17
N ASN A 29 4.86 -0.96 20.83
CA ASN A 29 5.42 -2.09 20.08
C ASN A 29 6.86 -2.42 20.50
N ARG A 30 7.63 -1.41 20.92
CA ARG A 30 9.01 -1.58 21.43
C ARG A 30 9.03 -2.36 22.74
N ASP A 31 8.15 -2.02 23.68
CA ASP A 31 8.07 -2.70 24.97
C ASP A 31 7.61 -4.15 24.79
N ILE A 32 6.60 -4.36 23.93
CA ILE A 32 6.10 -5.69 23.60
C ILE A 32 7.23 -6.54 23.00
N ARG A 33 7.99 -5.99 22.04
CA ARG A 33 9.11 -6.69 21.39
C ARG A 33 10.19 -7.10 22.38
N ARG A 34 10.56 -6.21 23.30
CA ARG A 34 11.57 -6.49 24.33
C ARG A 34 11.12 -7.64 25.23
N ASP A 35 9.89 -7.61 25.72
CA ASP A 35 9.39 -8.65 26.61
C ASP A 35 9.29 -10.02 25.93
N VAL A 36 8.85 -10.04 24.67
CA VAL A 36 8.83 -11.28 23.87
C VAL A 36 10.25 -11.81 23.69
N PHE A 37 11.22 -10.95 23.39
CA PHE A 37 12.62 -11.34 23.26
C PHE A 37 13.19 -11.91 24.57
N ASP A 38 12.94 -11.26 25.70
CA ASP A 38 13.39 -11.71 27.02
C ASP A 38 12.71 -13.01 27.45
N THR A 39 11.44 -13.21 27.07
CA THR A 39 10.71 -14.45 27.29
C THR A 39 11.30 -15.60 26.46
N LEU A 40 11.54 -15.36 25.17
CA LEU A 40 12.13 -16.36 24.27
C LEU A 40 13.55 -16.77 24.71
N LYS A 41 14.34 -15.85 25.28
CA LYS A 41 15.66 -16.18 25.83
C LYS A 41 15.58 -17.27 26.89
N LYS A 42 14.60 -17.21 27.78
CA LYS A 42 14.42 -18.13 28.93
C LYS A 42 13.90 -19.52 28.54
N LEU A 43 13.33 -19.68 27.35
CA LEU A 43 12.77 -20.97 26.91
C LEU A 43 13.87 -21.94 26.44
N PRO A 44 13.73 -23.25 26.70
CA PRO A 44 14.67 -24.29 26.25
C PRO A 44 14.44 -24.66 24.77
N LEU A 45 14.47 -23.66 23.88
CA LEU A 45 14.33 -23.82 22.43
C LEU A 45 15.69 -23.63 21.74
N THR A 46 15.85 -24.23 20.55
CA THR A 46 17.05 -24.00 19.73
C THR A 46 17.12 -22.55 19.24
N LEU A 47 18.33 -22.06 18.98
CA LEU A 47 18.55 -20.70 18.49
C LEU A 47 17.82 -20.43 17.16
N ALA A 48 17.78 -21.43 16.27
CA ALA A 48 17.08 -21.35 14.99
C ALA A 48 15.57 -21.11 15.18
N VAL A 49 14.93 -21.86 16.09
CA VAL A 49 13.51 -21.70 16.40
C VAL A 49 13.23 -20.34 17.04
N LYS A 50 14.07 -19.90 17.99
CA LYS A 50 13.93 -18.57 18.61
C LYS A 50 13.99 -17.44 17.57
N LYS A 51 14.94 -17.52 16.63
CA LYS A 51 15.06 -16.55 15.52
C LYS A 51 13.83 -16.57 14.60
N ALA A 52 13.33 -17.75 14.26
CA ALA A 52 12.14 -17.88 13.41
C ALA A 52 10.88 -17.28 14.06
N ILE A 53 10.68 -17.52 15.37
CA ILE A 53 9.56 -16.92 16.12
C ILE A 53 9.70 -15.40 16.16
N LEU A 54 10.90 -14.88 16.48
CA LEU A 54 11.13 -13.44 16.56
C LEU A 54 10.92 -12.76 15.21
N ALA A 55 11.42 -13.34 14.11
CA ALA A 55 11.19 -12.82 12.76
C ALA A 55 9.70 -12.79 12.39
N SER A 56 8.94 -13.82 12.78
CA SER A 56 7.49 -13.88 12.58
C SER A 56 6.75 -12.86 13.44
N PHE A 57 7.23 -12.62 14.66
CA PHE A 57 6.70 -11.61 15.56
C PHE A 57 6.97 -10.18 15.04
N ASP A 58 8.16 -9.93 14.51
CA ASP A 58 8.51 -8.65 13.90
C ASP A 58 7.62 -8.34 12.67
N ARG A 59 7.19 -9.36 11.92
CA ARG A 59 6.19 -9.19 10.84
C ARG A 59 4.83 -8.73 11.36
N ILE A 60 4.37 -9.28 12.49
CA ILE A 60 3.14 -8.84 13.15
C ILE A 60 3.27 -7.38 13.59
N LEU A 61 4.37 -7.02 14.26
CA LEU A 61 4.60 -5.65 14.70
C LEU A 61 4.67 -4.66 13.53
N LYS A 62 5.36 -5.02 12.43
CA LYS A 62 5.44 -4.19 11.22
C LYS A 62 4.04 -3.89 10.67
N ASP A 63 3.13 -4.86 10.67
CA ASP A 63 1.79 -4.65 10.14
C ASP A 63 0.88 -3.84 11.10
N VAL A 64 1.09 -3.97 12.42
CA VAL A 64 0.47 -3.10 13.44
C VAL A 64 0.96 -1.66 13.28
N GLU A 65 2.26 -1.44 13.08
CA GLU A 65 2.82 -0.11 12.83
C GLU A 65 2.25 0.51 11.53
N ARG A 66 2.09 -0.30 10.49
CA ARG A 66 1.40 0.11 9.26
C ARG A 66 -0.06 0.49 9.54
N TRP A 67 -0.77 -0.28 10.36
CA TRP A 67 -2.15 0.03 10.76
C TRP A 67 -2.23 1.34 11.56
N ASP A 68 -1.38 1.50 12.58
CA ASP A 68 -1.29 2.71 13.41
C ASP A 68 -0.96 3.94 12.55
N SER A 69 0.02 3.81 11.65
CA SER A 69 0.43 4.88 10.73
C SER A 69 -0.70 5.30 9.79
N LYS A 70 -1.43 4.33 9.20
CA LYS A 70 -2.60 4.61 8.35
C LYS A 70 -3.72 5.29 9.14
N HIS A 71 -4.08 4.76 10.31
CA HIS A 71 -5.23 5.27 11.08
C HIS A 71 -4.90 6.52 11.91
N SER A 72 -3.62 6.87 12.06
CA SER A 72 -3.22 8.17 12.60
C SER A 72 -3.80 9.33 11.77
N LYS A 73 -4.06 9.09 10.47
CA LYS A 73 -4.62 10.04 9.50
C LYS A 73 -6.09 10.38 9.76
N LEU A 74 -6.75 9.62 10.64
CA LEU A 74 -8.09 10.00 11.12
C LEU A 74 -8.03 11.25 11.99
N PHE A 75 -6.94 11.43 12.74
CA PHE A 75 -6.83 12.54 13.69
C PHE A 75 -6.37 13.80 12.96
N ILE A 76 -7.10 14.90 13.18
CA ILE A 76 -6.63 16.22 12.79
C ILE A 76 -5.58 16.61 13.82
N GLU A 77 -4.33 16.79 13.37
CA GLU A 77 -3.27 17.34 14.20
C GLU A 77 -3.62 18.79 14.50
N ASP A 78 -3.72 19.15 15.78
CA ASP A 78 -3.93 20.54 16.13
C ASP A 78 -2.65 21.29 15.75
N HIS A 79 -2.68 22.08 14.68
CA HIS A 79 -1.63 23.05 14.37
C HIS A 79 -1.68 24.21 15.37
N VAL A 80 -1.59 23.93 16.68
CA VAL A 80 -1.28 24.97 17.63
C VAL A 80 0.24 25.10 17.64
N ASN A 81 0.71 26.27 17.25
CA ASN A 81 2.07 26.78 17.48
C ASN A 81 2.35 26.91 19.00
N MET A 82 2.12 25.86 19.78
CA MET A 82 2.56 25.79 21.15
C MET A 82 4.04 25.49 21.13
N LYS A 83 4.82 26.44 21.66
CA LYS A 83 6.23 26.27 21.99
C LYS A 83 6.41 24.88 22.63
N PRO A 84 7.51 24.16 22.33
CA PRO A 84 7.73 22.81 22.84
C PRO A 84 8.02 22.88 24.34
N THR A 85 6.98 22.97 25.16
CA THR A 85 7.08 22.67 26.58
C THR A 85 7.22 21.15 26.73
N ILE A 86 8.15 20.75 27.58
CA ILE A 86 8.77 19.41 27.74
C ILE A 86 7.77 18.27 28.04
N THR A 87 6.49 18.55 28.23
CA THR A 87 5.44 17.54 28.21
C THR A 87 5.16 17.15 26.76
N LYS A 88 5.76 16.05 26.30
CA LYS A 88 5.34 15.32 25.09
C LYS A 88 3.82 15.17 25.11
N SER A 89 3.12 16.05 24.40
CA SER A 89 1.69 15.91 24.15
C SER A 89 1.51 14.51 23.58
N LYS A 90 0.78 13.64 24.28
CA LYS A 90 0.46 12.31 23.77
C LYS A 90 -0.18 12.50 22.40
N ASN A 91 0.44 11.97 21.35
CA ASN A 91 -0.15 12.05 20.03
C ASN A 91 -1.55 11.43 20.12
N ARG A 92 -2.60 12.10 19.64
CA ARG A 92 -3.98 11.56 19.71
C ARG A 92 -4.08 10.16 19.07
N SER A 93 -3.20 9.88 18.11
CA SER A 93 -3.03 8.57 17.48
C SER A 93 -2.50 7.48 18.42
N ASP A 94 -1.86 7.80 19.56
CA ASP A 94 -1.47 6.81 20.57
C ASP A 94 -2.70 6.09 21.15
N HIS A 95 -3.89 6.71 21.09
CA HIS A 95 -5.14 6.09 21.48
C HIS A 95 -5.48 4.86 20.63
N LEU A 96 -4.92 4.73 19.42
CA LEU A 96 -5.13 3.56 18.57
C LEU A 96 -4.66 2.25 19.23
N ARG A 97 -3.70 2.32 20.16
CA ARG A 97 -3.19 1.16 20.93
C ARG A 97 -4.26 0.47 21.78
N THR A 98 -5.29 1.21 22.17
CA THR A 98 -6.51 0.70 22.82
C THR A 98 -7.12 -0.47 22.05
N TYR A 99 -7.07 -0.39 20.73
CA TYR A 99 -7.81 -1.24 19.82
C TYR A 99 -6.97 -2.38 19.23
N HIS A 100 -5.71 -2.53 19.66
CA HIS A 100 -4.83 -3.59 19.19
C HIS A 100 -5.40 -5.00 19.47
N GLY A 101 -6.17 -5.17 20.53
CA GLY A 101 -6.90 -6.41 20.83
C GLY A 101 -8.06 -6.71 19.86
N SER A 102 -8.55 -5.70 19.16
CA SER A 102 -9.68 -5.81 18.23
C SER A 102 -9.24 -6.00 16.78
N LEU A 103 -7.94 -5.96 16.49
CA LEU A 103 -7.41 -6.18 15.14
C LEU A 103 -7.84 -7.54 14.60
N VAL A 104 -8.43 -7.53 13.40
CA VAL A 104 -8.83 -8.71 12.65
C VAL A 104 -7.74 -9.03 11.63
N TRP A 105 -7.25 -10.26 11.62
CA TRP A 105 -6.14 -10.68 10.75
C TRP A 105 -6.68 -11.47 9.55
N LYS A 106 -6.13 -11.23 8.36
CA LYS A 106 -6.45 -12.01 7.16
C LYS A 106 -6.05 -13.47 7.36
N ASN A 107 -6.84 -14.38 6.79
CA ASN A 107 -6.58 -15.82 6.87
C ASN A 107 -5.22 -16.14 6.28
N ASN A 108 -4.41 -16.93 7.00
CA ASN A 108 -3.10 -17.40 6.57
C ASN A 108 -2.11 -16.30 6.15
N LEU A 109 -2.30 -15.05 6.60
CA LEU A 109 -1.40 -13.93 6.30
C LEU A 109 -1.03 -13.17 7.58
N PHE A 110 0.16 -12.58 7.60
CA PHE A 110 0.63 -11.66 8.66
C PHE A 110 0.07 -10.23 8.50
N THR A 111 -1.10 -10.10 7.85
CA THR A 111 -1.68 -8.81 7.47
C THR A 111 -3.05 -8.63 8.11
N ILE A 112 -3.29 -7.45 8.64
CA ILE A 112 -4.56 -7.00 9.21
C ILE A 112 -5.57 -6.80 8.08
N ASP A 113 -6.78 -7.27 8.31
CA ASP A 113 -7.94 -6.96 7.50
C ASP A 113 -8.50 -5.61 7.96
N ASP A 114 -8.05 -4.54 7.30
CA ASP A 114 -8.42 -3.16 7.60
C ASP A 114 -9.94 -2.97 7.63
N SER A 115 -10.63 -3.50 6.61
CA SER A 115 -12.07 -3.40 6.47
C SER A 115 -12.80 -4.06 7.63
N LYS A 116 -12.50 -5.34 7.90
CA LYS A 116 -13.15 -6.08 9.00
C LYS A 116 -12.79 -5.50 10.36
N THR A 117 -11.56 -5.03 10.52
CA THR A 117 -11.14 -4.34 11.74
C THR A 117 -11.97 -3.08 11.94
N ALA A 118 -12.07 -2.21 10.93
CA ALA A 118 -12.87 -0.98 11.03
C ALA A 118 -14.34 -1.26 11.36
N HIS A 119 -14.96 -2.24 10.69
CA HIS A 119 -16.34 -2.64 11.00
C HIS A 119 -16.48 -3.13 12.44
N ARG A 120 -15.55 -3.98 12.91
CA ARG A 120 -15.54 -4.43 14.30
C ARG A 120 -15.44 -3.26 15.28
N LEU A 121 -14.54 -2.31 15.03
CA LEU A 121 -14.40 -1.12 15.87
C LEU A 121 -15.69 -0.28 15.87
N ILE A 122 -16.25 -0.02 14.70
CA ILE A 122 -17.46 0.79 14.52
C ILE A 122 -18.67 0.23 15.26
N TYR A 123 -18.86 -1.10 15.22
CA TYR A 123 -20.06 -1.74 15.75
C TYR A 123 -19.92 -2.26 17.18
N HIS A 124 -18.69 -2.43 17.70
CA HIS A 124 -18.46 -2.97 19.04
C HIS A 124 -17.70 -2.00 19.95
N ASP A 125 -16.51 -1.53 19.51
CA ASP A 125 -15.58 -0.86 20.43
C ASP A 125 -15.80 0.66 20.52
N LEU A 126 -16.42 1.28 19.51
CA LEU A 126 -16.57 2.74 19.39
C LEU A 126 -17.97 3.26 19.75
N LEU A 127 -18.82 2.44 20.36
CA LEU A 127 -20.20 2.84 20.69
C LEU A 127 -20.26 4.08 21.61
N ASN A 128 -19.30 4.18 22.52
CA ASN A 128 -19.20 5.29 23.50
C ASN A 128 -18.32 6.46 23.00
N TRP A 129 -17.78 6.39 21.79
CA TRP A 129 -17.00 7.48 21.19
C TRP A 129 -17.57 7.87 19.82
N PRO A 130 -18.64 8.69 19.79
CA PRO A 130 -19.35 9.03 18.55
C PRO A 130 -18.45 9.68 17.49
N GLN A 131 -17.52 10.55 17.90
CA GLN A 131 -16.61 11.21 16.96
C GLN A 131 -15.67 10.22 16.27
N LEU A 132 -14.96 9.36 17.03
CA LEU A 132 -14.06 8.38 16.42
C LEU A 132 -14.83 7.34 15.59
N ARG A 133 -16.02 6.95 16.04
CA ARG A 133 -16.94 6.11 15.26
C ARG A 133 -17.31 6.74 13.92
N PHE A 134 -17.64 8.03 13.92
CA PHE A 134 -17.91 8.81 12.71
C PHE A 134 -16.69 8.88 11.80
N GLN A 135 -15.50 9.15 12.35
CA GLN A 135 -14.26 9.23 11.60
C GLN A 135 -13.94 7.91 10.88
N PHE A 136 -14.02 6.77 11.57
CA PHE A 136 -13.87 5.45 10.94
C PHE A 136 -14.93 5.21 9.87
N ALA A 137 -16.20 5.52 10.14
CA ALA A 137 -17.28 5.34 9.18
C ALA A 137 -17.08 6.16 7.90
N CYS A 138 -16.59 7.40 8.01
CA CYS A 138 -16.24 8.25 6.86
C CYS A 138 -15.12 7.64 6.00
N PHE A 139 -14.06 7.17 6.63
CA PHE A 139 -12.87 6.64 5.94
C PHE A 139 -13.06 5.23 5.36
N TYR A 140 -14.02 4.47 5.90
CA TYR A 140 -14.41 3.16 5.40
C TYR A 140 -15.73 3.18 4.62
N ALA A 141 -16.26 4.37 4.33
CA ALA A 141 -17.48 4.60 3.57
C ALA A 141 -18.69 3.76 4.04
N VAL A 142 -18.89 3.66 5.37
CA VAL A 142 -20.00 2.91 5.98
C VAL A 142 -21.28 3.75 5.90
N GLU A 143 -21.85 3.82 4.70
CA GLU A 143 -22.94 4.74 4.34
C GLU A 143 -24.20 4.56 5.19
N ASP A 144 -24.58 3.31 5.48
CA ASP A 144 -25.77 3.00 6.28
C ASP A 144 -25.68 3.56 7.70
N LEU A 145 -24.50 3.54 8.29
CA LEU A 145 -24.26 4.13 9.60
C LEU A 145 -24.26 5.67 9.52
N LEU A 146 -23.59 6.22 8.52
CA LEU A 146 -23.45 7.68 8.34
C LEU A 146 -24.82 8.35 8.13
N LYS A 147 -25.73 7.70 7.40
CA LYS A 147 -27.11 8.18 7.15
C LYS A 147 -28.06 7.94 8.31
N ASN A 148 -27.66 7.19 9.33
CA ASN A 148 -28.53 6.87 10.45
C ASN A 148 -28.64 8.06 11.41
N ASP A 149 -29.76 8.80 11.33
CA ASP A 149 -30.04 9.97 12.18
C ASP A 149 -30.15 9.64 13.68
N PHE A 150 -30.43 8.38 14.06
CA PHE A 150 -30.38 7.97 15.47
C PHE A 150 -28.95 7.89 16.00
N VAL A 151 -27.99 7.59 15.12
CA VAL A 151 -26.57 7.49 15.48
C VAL A 151 -25.87 8.83 15.35
N PHE A 152 -26.12 9.57 14.26
CA PHE A 152 -25.48 10.84 13.96
C PHE A 152 -26.53 11.91 13.66
N ASP A 153 -27.27 12.33 14.68
CA ASP A 153 -28.27 13.38 14.59
C ASP A 153 -27.68 14.74 14.12
N LYS A 154 -28.56 15.68 13.79
CA LYS A 154 -28.20 17.02 13.32
C LYS A 154 -27.34 17.81 14.30
N VAL A 155 -27.49 17.61 15.61
CA VAL A 155 -26.69 18.29 16.64
C VAL A 155 -25.28 17.74 16.64
N ARG A 156 -25.12 16.41 16.62
CA ARG A 156 -23.82 15.74 16.51
C ARG A 156 -23.10 16.14 15.23
N ARG A 157 -23.79 16.19 14.08
CA ARG A 157 -23.20 16.64 12.81
C ARG A 157 -22.68 18.07 12.89
N LYS A 158 -23.41 18.99 13.54
CA LYS A 158 -22.92 20.37 13.78
C LYS A 158 -21.66 20.40 14.64
N VAL A 159 -21.61 19.61 15.73
CA VAL A 159 -20.42 19.50 16.58
C VAL A 159 -19.25 18.91 15.81
N PHE A 160 -19.48 17.90 14.97
CA PHE A 160 -18.45 17.33 14.12
C PHE A 160 -17.95 18.34 13.10
N CYS A 161 -18.82 19.14 12.48
CA CYS A 161 -18.42 20.21 11.58
C CYS A 161 -17.46 21.21 12.27
N GLN A 162 -17.73 21.57 13.52
CA GLN A 162 -16.84 22.47 14.29
C GLN A 162 -15.50 21.84 14.66
N ARG A 163 -15.47 20.53 14.98
CA ARG A 163 -14.28 19.84 15.48
C ARG A 163 -13.43 19.20 14.39
N LEU A 164 -14.06 18.81 13.29
CA LEU A 164 -13.48 18.04 12.20
C LEU A 164 -13.40 18.85 10.90
N GLY A 165 -13.94 20.06 10.89
CA GLY A 165 -13.96 20.94 9.72
C GLY A 165 -12.55 21.26 9.22
N GLY A 166 -12.42 21.43 7.91
CA GLY A 166 -11.15 21.70 7.23
C GLY A 166 -10.40 20.44 6.81
N HIS A 167 -10.92 19.26 7.13
CA HIS A 167 -10.42 18.00 6.59
C HIS A 167 -11.36 17.49 5.48
N SER A 168 -10.83 17.37 4.26
CA SER A 168 -11.61 17.08 3.04
C SER A 168 -12.59 15.90 3.17
N VAL A 169 -12.14 14.79 3.77
CA VAL A 169 -12.98 13.60 4.00
C VAL A 169 -14.22 13.92 4.85
N TYR A 170 -14.05 14.65 5.94
CA TYR A 170 -15.16 14.95 6.85
C TYR A 170 -16.06 16.03 6.25
N ASP A 171 -15.48 17.05 5.61
CA ASP A 171 -16.22 18.11 4.93
C ASP A 171 -17.11 17.53 3.81
N LEU A 172 -16.60 16.56 3.04
CA LEU A 172 -17.38 15.87 2.01
C LEU A 172 -18.59 15.14 2.62
N TRP A 173 -18.36 14.32 3.65
CA TRP A 173 -19.43 13.54 4.27
C TRP A 173 -20.46 14.44 4.95
N LEU A 174 -20.03 15.46 5.69
CA LEU A 174 -20.95 16.39 6.35
C LEU A 174 -21.80 17.15 5.34
N ARG A 175 -21.21 17.62 4.23
CA ARG A 175 -21.97 18.23 3.12
C ARG A 175 -23.00 17.27 2.52
N VAL A 176 -22.65 16.01 2.35
CA VAL A 176 -23.54 14.97 1.81
C VAL A 176 -24.68 14.63 2.77
N LEU A 177 -24.40 14.61 4.07
CA LEU A 177 -25.39 14.30 5.10
C LEU A 177 -26.36 15.47 5.35
N ASP A 178 -25.93 16.71 5.07
CA ASP A 178 -26.77 17.90 5.21
C ASP A 178 -27.66 18.16 3.98
N ASP A 179 -27.25 17.77 2.77
CA ASP A 179 -28.03 17.94 1.52
C ASP A 179 -28.20 16.61 0.77
N LYS A 180 -29.44 16.10 0.72
CA LYS A 180 -29.81 14.88 -0.04
C LYS A 180 -29.47 14.93 -1.52
N LYS A 181 -29.34 16.13 -2.12
CA LYS A 181 -28.95 16.34 -3.53
C LYS A 181 -27.45 16.62 -3.70
N ALA A 182 -26.64 16.61 -2.63
CA ALA A 182 -25.22 16.92 -2.68
C ALA A 182 -24.45 16.04 -3.68
N TRP A 183 -24.70 14.73 -3.70
CA TRP A 183 -24.01 13.83 -4.64
C TRP A 183 -24.23 14.22 -6.10
N LYS A 184 -25.45 14.65 -6.48
CA LYS A 184 -25.74 15.12 -7.85
C LYS A 184 -24.99 16.41 -8.19
N LYS A 185 -24.71 17.25 -7.20
CA LYS A 185 -23.93 18.49 -7.38
C LYS A 185 -22.43 18.23 -7.43
N ILE A 186 -21.96 17.25 -6.67
CA ILE A 186 -20.54 16.87 -6.56
C ILE A 186 -20.09 16.09 -7.80
N CYS A 187 -20.87 15.09 -8.21
CA CYS A 187 -20.59 14.18 -9.32
C CYS A 187 -21.46 14.55 -10.53
N GLN A 188 -21.29 15.75 -11.05
CA GLN A 188 -21.99 16.16 -12.29
C GLN A 188 -21.36 15.44 -13.48
N GLU A 189 -22.17 14.68 -14.22
CA GLU A 189 -21.71 13.89 -15.36
C GLU A 189 -21.25 14.77 -16.53
N ASP A 190 -21.90 15.93 -16.69
CA ASP A 190 -21.64 16.90 -17.77
C ASP A 190 -20.31 17.66 -17.60
N ARG A 191 -19.66 17.54 -16.44
CA ARG A 191 -18.41 18.25 -16.13
C ARG A 191 -17.24 17.30 -16.15
N LEU A 192 -16.18 17.69 -16.86
CA LEU A 192 -14.90 17.00 -16.80
C LEU A 192 -14.26 17.10 -15.40
N LEU A 193 -14.47 18.22 -14.70
CA LEU A 193 -13.93 18.47 -13.37
C LEU A 193 -14.97 18.20 -12.28
N VAL A 194 -14.58 17.37 -11.31
CA VAL A 194 -15.36 17.06 -10.11
C VAL A 194 -15.19 18.19 -9.09
N ASP A 195 -16.17 18.35 -8.19
CA ASP A 195 -16.05 19.25 -7.03
C ASP A 195 -14.72 19.06 -6.30
N GLN A 196 -14.05 20.18 -5.99
CA GLN A 196 -12.72 20.21 -5.39
C GLN A 196 -12.65 19.39 -4.09
N THR A 197 -13.70 19.40 -3.26
CA THR A 197 -13.75 18.64 -2.01
C THR A 197 -13.68 17.15 -2.28
N CYS A 198 -14.38 16.67 -3.31
CA CYS A 198 -14.37 15.27 -3.72
C CYS A 198 -13.02 14.87 -4.29
N VAL A 199 -12.41 15.71 -5.14
CA VAL A 199 -11.05 15.51 -5.66
C VAL A 199 -10.04 15.40 -4.51
N GLN A 200 -10.05 16.35 -3.58
CA GLN A 200 -9.17 16.32 -2.41
C GLN A 200 -9.41 15.08 -1.54
N THR A 201 -10.66 14.66 -1.37
CA THR A 201 -11.02 13.47 -0.59
C THR A 201 -10.49 12.20 -1.24
N ILE A 202 -10.70 12.02 -2.55
CA ILE A 202 -10.24 10.81 -3.23
C ILE A 202 -8.72 10.75 -3.30
N HIS A 203 -8.04 11.87 -3.55
CA HIS A 203 -6.58 11.94 -3.47
C HIS A 203 -6.07 11.63 -2.05
N TYR A 204 -6.73 12.13 -1.01
CA TYR A 204 -6.38 11.81 0.38
C TYR A 204 -6.54 10.32 0.67
N ALA A 205 -7.65 9.72 0.25
CA ALA A 205 -7.93 8.31 0.42
C ALA A 205 -6.87 7.44 -0.28
N MET A 206 -6.56 7.75 -1.54
CA MET A 206 -5.52 7.05 -2.30
C MET A 206 -4.14 7.23 -1.66
N ARG A 207 -3.76 8.46 -1.31
CA ARG A 207 -2.45 8.78 -0.72
C ARG A 207 -2.18 8.02 0.59
N ASN A 208 -3.22 7.74 1.36
CA ASN A 208 -3.13 7.07 2.66
C ASN A 208 -3.65 5.62 2.65
N GLY A 209 -4.02 5.08 1.49
CA GLY A 209 -4.41 3.67 1.32
C GLY A 209 -5.77 3.29 1.91
N PHE A 210 -6.75 4.21 1.94
CA PHE A 210 -8.14 3.93 2.35
C PHE A 210 -8.95 3.40 1.16
N MET A 211 -8.84 2.10 0.92
CA MET A 211 -9.39 1.42 -0.26
C MET A 211 -10.90 1.54 -0.39
N GLU A 212 -11.63 1.40 0.71
CA GLU A 212 -13.09 1.41 0.74
C GLU A 212 -13.63 2.77 0.30
N LEU A 213 -13.07 3.85 0.85
CA LEU A 213 -13.43 5.21 0.44
C LEU A 213 -12.99 5.49 -1.01
N THR A 214 -11.81 5.04 -1.42
CA THR A 214 -11.37 5.16 -2.81
C THR A 214 -12.36 4.48 -3.75
N GLN A 215 -12.71 3.22 -3.52
CA GLN A 215 -13.64 2.47 -4.37
C GLN A 215 -15.05 3.07 -4.36
N PHE A 216 -15.52 3.51 -3.20
CA PHE A 216 -16.82 4.17 -3.05
C PHE A 216 -16.92 5.43 -3.90
N LEU A 217 -15.91 6.32 -3.82
CA LEU A 217 -15.89 7.54 -4.62
C LEU A 217 -15.64 7.24 -6.10
N TRP A 218 -14.75 6.31 -6.40
CA TRP A 218 -14.42 5.91 -7.78
C TRP A 218 -15.66 5.46 -8.57
N LYS A 219 -16.57 4.71 -7.94
CA LYS A 219 -17.83 4.26 -8.57
C LYS A 219 -18.76 5.40 -8.97
N LYS A 220 -18.62 6.59 -8.38
CA LYS A 220 -19.46 7.77 -8.66
C LYS A 220 -18.90 8.67 -9.76
N LEU A 221 -17.71 8.36 -10.28
CA LEU A 221 -17.03 9.16 -11.28
C LEU A 221 -17.27 8.63 -12.70
N THR A 222 -17.32 9.52 -13.68
CA THR A 222 -17.32 9.17 -15.10
C THR A 222 -15.93 8.71 -15.56
N GLY A 223 -15.84 8.05 -16.72
CA GLY A 223 -14.56 7.62 -17.30
C GLY A 223 -13.50 8.73 -17.40
N PRO A 224 -13.83 9.89 -18.00
CA PRO A 224 -12.89 11.02 -18.10
C PRO A 224 -12.45 11.59 -16.74
N GLN A 225 -13.36 11.64 -15.76
CA GLN A 225 -13.04 12.08 -14.40
C GLN A 225 -12.07 11.10 -13.70
N LYS A 226 -12.32 9.79 -13.84
CA LYS A 226 -11.45 8.72 -13.32
C LYS A 226 -10.06 8.81 -13.90
N GLU A 227 -9.94 8.99 -15.22
CA GLU A 227 -8.66 9.12 -15.90
C GLU A 227 -7.87 10.32 -15.37
N THR A 228 -8.50 11.51 -15.33
CA THR A 228 -7.86 12.75 -14.88
C THR A 228 -7.36 12.64 -13.43
N ILE A 229 -8.23 12.22 -12.50
CA ILE A 229 -7.90 12.11 -11.08
C ILE A 229 -6.87 11.00 -10.86
N GLY A 230 -7.08 9.84 -11.47
CA GLY A 230 -6.21 8.69 -11.27
C GLY A 230 -4.81 8.91 -11.83
N PHE A 231 -4.67 9.57 -12.99
CA PHE A 231 -3.35 9.90 -13.55
C PHE A 231 -2.57 10.86 -12.65
N LEU A 232 -3.24 11.87 -12.08
CA LEU A 232 -2.63 12.78 -11.11
C LEU A 232 -2.20 12.05 -9.83
N ALA A 233 -3.00 11.07 -9.37
CA ALA A 233 -2.68 10.28 -8.18
C ALA A 233 -1.57 9.25 -8.42
N TRP A 234 -1.47 8.70 -9.62
CA TRP A 234 -0.64 7.54 -9.96
C TRP A 234 0.82 7.71 -9.55
N LYS A 235 1.43 8.85 -9.87
CA LYS A 235 2.81 9.17 -9.46
C LYS A 235 3.04 9.00 -7.96
N SER A 236 2.13 9.52 -7.15
CA SER A 236 2.24 9.45 -5.69
C SER A 236 2.06 8.03 -5.16
N VAL A 237 1.19 7.24 -5.81
CA VAL A 237 0.93 5.84 -5.46
C VAL A 237 2.13 4.97 -5.79
N CYS A 238 2.73 5.14 -6.98
CA CYS A 238 3.92 4.38 -7.39
C CYS A 238 5.15 4.68 -6.52
N ILE A 239 5.35 5.95 -6.13
CA ILE A 239 6.53 6.33 -5.33
C ILE A 239 6.42 5.84 -3.88
N ARG A 240 5.22 5.94 -3.28
CA ARG A 240 5.01 5.54 -1.88
C ARG A 240 4.87 4.04 -1.71
N MET A 241 4.16 3.40 -2.62
CA MET A 241 3.77 1.99 -2.58
C MET A 241 3.22 1.46 -1.23
N ASN A 242 2.63 2.32 -0.41
CA ASN A 242 2.18 1.94 0.94
C ASN A 242 1.02 0.93 0.95
N CYS A 243 0.35 0.73 -0.19
CA CYS A 243 -0.81 -0.14 -0.30
C CYS A 243 -0.80 -0.91 -1.64
N PRO A 244 -0.35 -2.18 -1.65
CA PRO A 244 -0.33 -3.01 -2.85
C PRO A 244 -1.71 -3.20 -3.50
N GLU A 245 -2.76 -3.25 -2.69
CA GLU A 245 -4.15 -3.36 -3.16
C GLU A 245 -4.58 -2.11 -3.95
N LEU A 246 -4.13 -0.93 -3.53
CA LEU A 246 -4.39 0.31 -4.25
C LEU A 246 -3.67 0.35 -5.60
N ILE A 247 -2.42 -0.12 -5.65
CA ILE A 247 -1.67 -0.24 -6.91
C ILE A 247 -2.44 -1.15 -7.86
N LYS A 248 -2.84 -2.35 -7.40
CA LYS A 248 -3.63 -3.31 -8.20
C LYS A 248 -4.91 -2.70 -8.75
N PHE A 249 -5.68 -2.05 -7.87
CA PHE A 249 -6.94 -1.43 -8.22
C PHE A 249 -6.75 -0.32 -9.25
N LEU A 250 -5.93 0.70 -8.96
CA LEU A 250 -5.72 1.84 -9.85
C LEU A 250 -5.08 1.43 -11.17
N CYS A 251 -4.10 0.52 -11.13
CA CYS A 251 -3.47 0.02 -12.34
C CYS A 251 -4.51 -0.62 -13.27
N SER A 252 -5.37 -1.47 -12.73
CA SER A 252 -6.38 -2.19 -13.52
C SER A 252 -7.40 -1.22 -14.12
N GLU A 253 -7.95 -0.32 -13.31
CA GLU A 253 -8.94 0.66 -13.75
C GLU A 253 -8.36 1.64 -14.80
N LEU A 254 -7.17 2.18 -14.55
CA LEU A 254 -6.57 3.16 -15.45
C LEU A 254 -6.06 2.55 -16.75
N CYS A 255 -5.61 1.30 -16.74
CA CYS A 255 -5.21 0.62 -17.98
C CYS A 255 -6.39 0.27 -18.87
N GLN A 256 -7.57 0.01 -18.28
CA GLN A 256 -8.80 -0.15 -19.05
C GLN A 256 -9.24 1.15 -19.73
N LEU A 257 -9.00 2.30 -19.09
CA LEU A 257 -9.30 3.60 -19.67
C LEU A 257 -8.28 4.02 -20.73
N ASN A 258 -6.98 3.96 -20.41
CA ASN A 258 -5.93 4.44 -21.31
C ASN A 258 -4.58 3.77 -21.02
N LEU A 259 -4.38 2.56 -21.56
CA LEU A 259 -3.13 1.79 -21.43
C LEU A 259 -1.90 2.56 -21.95
N LYS A 260 -2.03 3.27 -23.07
CA LYS A 260 -0.90 4.00 -23.68
C LYS A 260 -0.44 5.13 -22.77
N GLY A 261 -1.37 5.94 -22.27
CA GLY A 261 -1.12 7.00 -21.31
C GLY A 261 -0.50 6.46 -20.02
N MET A 262 -1.07 5.38 -19.47
CA MET A 262 -0.54 4.71 -18.28
C MET A 262 0.88 4.18 -18.47
N THR A 263 1.19 3.64 -19.64
CA THR A 263 2.53 3.12 -19.95
C THR A 263 3.57 4.25 -19.96
N VAL A 264 3.27 5.37 -20.64
CA VAL A 264 4.14 6.57 -20.65
C VAL A 264 4.30 7.12 -19.24
N LEU A 265 3.18 7.35 -18.55
CA LEU A 265 3.15 7.94 -17.22
C LEU A 265 3.95 7.11 -16.21
N THR A 266 3.82 5.78 -16.26
CA THR A 266 4.54 4.86 -15.38
C THR A 266 6.02 4.81 -15.71
N TRP A 267 6.37 4.83 -17.01
CA TRP A 267 7.76 4.86 -17.43
C TRP A 267 8.47 6.11 -16.89
N ASP A 268 7.87 7.28 -17.10
CA ASP A 268 8.49 8.56 -16.78
C ASP A 268 8.53 8.86 -15.28
N ASN A 269 7.47 8.47 -14.54
CA ASN A 269 7.36 8.83 -13.12
C ASN A 269 7.91 7.78 -12.16
N PHE A 270 8.04 6.52 -12.59
CA PHE A 270 8.49 5.43 -11.75
C PHE A 270 9.72 4.75 -12.34
N TYR A 271 9.60 4.19 -13.54
CA TYR A 271 10.63 3.30 -14.08
C TYR A 271 11.99 3.99 -14.21
N ILE A 272 12.05 5.13 -14.91
CA ILE A 272 13.30 5.90 -15.09
C ILE A 272 13.99 6.18 -13.75
N LYS A 273 13.22 6.65 -12.77
CA LYS A 273 13.76 7.03 -11.45
C LYS A 273 14.29 5.85 -10.65
N ILE A 274 13.61 4.71 -10.72
CA ILE A 274 14.08 3.48 -10.07
C ILE A 274 15.38 3.01 -10.73
N ILE A 275 15.47 3.08 -12.06
CA ILE A 275 16.67 2.64 -12.77
C ILE A 275 17.86 3.56 -12.48
N GLU A 276 17.66 4.88 -12.58
CA GLU A 276 18.68 5.86 -12.22
C GLU A 276 19.22 5.60 -10.81
N ALA A 277 18.35 5.36 -9.84
CA ALA A 277 18.76 5.06 -8.47
C ALA A 277 19.52 3.73 -8.36
N LEU A 278 19.06 2.66 -9.02
CA LEU A 278 19.73 1.35 -9.00
C LEU A 278 21.08 1.36 -9.74
N GLU A 279 21.31 2.29 -10.66
CA GLU A 279 22.59 2.48 -11.35
C GLU A 279 23.59 3.29 -10.52
N THR A 280 23.12 4.26 -9.71
CA THR A 280 23.98 5.15 -8.93
C THR A 280 24.33 4.62 -7.55
N GLU A 281 23.45 3.83 -6.95
CA GLU A 281 23.61 3.35 -5.57
C GLU A 281 24.50 2.09 -5.49
N ASP A 282 25.26 1.95 -4.40
CA ASP A 282 26.00 0.72 -4.12
C ASP A 282 25.02 -0.45 -3.97
N PRO A 283 25.19 -1.58 -4.68
CA PRO A 283 24.33 -2.77 -4.56
C PRO A 283 24.16 -3.31 -3.13
N LYS A 284 25.07 -2.97 -2.21
CA LYS A 284 24.99 -3.37 -0.80
C LYS A 284 24.32 -2.33 0.10
N SER A 285 23.95 -1.16 -0.42
CA SER A 285 23.33 -0.12 0.38
C SER A 285 21.88 -0.48 0.71
N ASP A 286 21.42 -0.07 1.89
CA ASP A 286 20.02 -0.22 2.29
C ASP A 286 19.08 0.49 1.29
N LEU A 287 19.55 1.57 0.67
CA LEU A 287 18.80 2.35 -0.30
C LEU A 287 18.62 1.60 -1.63
N TYR A 288 19.66 0.92 -2.11
CA TYR A 288 19.58 0.04 -3.28
C TYR A 288 18.56 -1.08 -3.06
N LEU A 289 18.64 -1.74 -1.90
CA LEU A 289 17.73 -2.83 -1.53
C LEU A 289 16.27 -2.35 -1.44
N ASP A 290 16.03 -1.15 -0.91
CA ASP A 290 14.69 -0.52 -0.88
C ASP A 290 14.17 -0.24 -2.30
N TYR A 291 15.00 0.28 -3.21
CA TYR A 291 14.59 0.48 -4.60
C TYR A 291 14.31 -0.82 -5.35
N LEU A 292 15.09 -1.88 -5.08
CA LEU A 292 14.84 -3.19 -5.66
C LEU A 292 13.54 -3.82 -5.13
N GLU A 293 13.30 -3.75 -3.82
CA GLU A 293 12.04 -4.19 -3.20
C GLU A 293 10.85 -3.41 -3.76
N ARG A 294 11.04 -2.11 -4.06
CA ARG A 294 10.04 -1.27 -4.73
C ARG A 294 9.71 -1.76 -6.13
N LEU A 295 10.73 -2.00 -6.95
CA LEU A 295 10.53 -2.55 -8.29
C LEU A 295 9.81 -3.89 -8.25
N GLN A 296 10.23 -4.79 -7.35
CA GLN A 296 9.63 -6.11 -7.19
C GLN A 296 8.16 -6.01 -6.79
N THR A 297 7.86 -5.23 -5.75
CA THR A 297 6.49 -5.03 -5.28
C THR A 297 5.63 -4.42 -6.38
N PHE A 298 6.15 -3.44 -7.12
CA PHE A 298 5.42 -2.81 -8.21
C PHE A 298 5.08 -3.84 -9.31
N LEU A 299 6.07 -4.59 -9.80
CA LEU A 299 5.88 -5.60 -10.84
C LEU A 299 4.92 -6.73 -10.41
N GLN A 300 4.91 -7.10 -9.13
CA GLN A 300 3.98 -8.10 -8.59
C GLN A 300 2.52 -7.60 -8.48
N ASN A 301 2.30 -6.27 -8.49
CA ASN A 301 0.99 -5.67 -8.22
C ASN A 301 0.39 -4.91 -9.41
N ILE A 302 1.13 -4.67 -10.49
CA ILE A 302 0.54 -4.13 -11.72
C ILE A 302 -0.20 -5.19 -12.55
N CYS A 303 -1.16 -4.74 -13.36
CA CYS A 303 -1.90 -5.62 -14.25
C CYS A 303 -1.02 -6.15 -15.40
N PRO A 304 -1.32 -7.35 -15.94
CA PRO A 304 -0.55 -7.94 -17.03
C PRO A 304 -0.39 -7.03 -18.27
N PRO A 305 -1.43 -6.30 -18.75
CA PRO A 305 -1.28 -5.42 -19.89
C PRO A 305 -0.22 -4.32 -19.68
N LEU A 306 -0.20 -3.68 -18.52
CA LEU A 306 0.79 -2.65 -18.21
C LEU A 306 2.19 -3.24 -18.10
N LYS A 307 2.31 -4.41 -17.45
CA LYS A 307 3.59 -5.13 -17.34
C LYS A 307 4.18 -5.42 -18.71
N THR A 308 3.37 -5.98 -19.61
CA THR A 308 3.80 -6.28 -20.98
C THR A 308 4.17 -5.00 -21.74
N ALA A 309 3.37 -3.94 -21.63
CA ALA A 309 3.64 -2.68 -22.32
C ALA A 309 4.92 -1.98 -21.82
N LEU A 310 5.18 -2.01 -20.51
CA LEU A 310 6.40 -1.45 -19.91
C LEU A 310 7.65 -2.19 -20.34
N LEU A 311 7.62 -3.52 -20.30
CA LEU A 311 8.79 -4.33 -20.65
C LEU A 311 9.09 -4.34 -22.16
N LYS A 312 8.09 -4.13 -23.03
CA LYS A 312 8.30 -3.91 -24.48
C LYS A 312 8.79 -2.49 -24.81
N ARG A 313 8.57 -1.51 -23.93
CA ARG A 313 8.86 -0.10 -24.21
C ARG A 313 10.35 0.11 -24.51
N ASN A 314 10.62 0.99 -25.47
CA ASN A 314 11.97 1.34 -25.91
C ASN A 314 12.83 0.11 -26.28
N GLY A 315 12.23 -0.93 -26.88
CA GLY A 315 12.95 -2.10 -27.36
C GLY A 315 13.53 -2.96 -26.23
N CYS A 316 12.76 -3.18 -25.15
CA CYS A 316 13.22 -3.91 -23.97
C CYS A 316 14.40 -3.24 -23.24
N ARG A 317 14.48 -1.90 -23.28
CA ARG A 317 15.53 -1.11 -22.62
C ARG A 317 15.74 -1.51 -21.16
N ALA A 318 14.67 -1.82 -20.44
CA ALA A 318 14.72 -2.33 -19.08
C ALA A 318 15.70 -3.49 -18.88
N ILE A 319 15.61 -4.49 -19.74
CA ILE A 319 16.43 -5.70 -19.73
C ILE A 319 17.84 -5.39 -20.26
N ALA A 320 17.92 -4.52 -21.28
CA ALA A 320 19.17 -4.08 -21.87
C ALA A 320 20.06 -3.36 -20.85
N ASP A 321 19.50 -2.41 -20.10
CA ASP A 321 20.21 -1.63 -19.09
C ASP A 321 20.68 -2.56 -17.95
N ALA A 322 19.80 -3.42 -17.42
CA ALA A 322 20.18 -4.41 -16.39
C ALA A 322 21.32 -5.34 -16.85
N PHE A 323 21.30 -5.78 -18.12
CA PHE A 323 22.34 -6.61 -18.69
C PHE A 323 23.65 -5.85 -18.92
N TRP A 324 23.58 -4.64 -19.47
CA TRP A 324 24.72 -3.77 -19.77
C TRP A 324 25.51 -3.41 -18.51
N TYR A 325 24.80 -3.04 -17.45
CA TYR A 325 25.38 -2.72 -16.15
C TYR A 325 25.70 -3.96 -15.30
N GLN A 326 25.40 -5.16 -15.80
CA GLN A 326 25.65 -6.44 -15.11
C GLN A 326 24.97 -6.53 -13.73
N ASN A 327 23.80 -5.90 -13.59
CA ASN A 327 23.00 -5.94 -12.38
C ASN A 327 22.21 -7.27 -12.34
N GLU A 328 22.79 -8.29 -11.72
CA GLU A 328 22.24 -9.65 -11.70
C GLU A 328 20.87 -9.74 -11.02
N GLU A 329 20.65 -9.00 -9.94
CA GLU A 329 19.41 -9.05 -9.17
C GLU A 329 18.25 -8.42 -9.95
N MET A 330 18.46 -7.22 -10.49
CA MET A 330 17.48 -6.55 -11.34
C MET A 330 17.21 -7.35 -12.61
N PHE A 331 18.26 -7.89 -13.25
CA PHE A 331 18.10 -8.71 -14.45
C PHE A 331 17.26 -9.95 -14.16
N SER A 332 17.54 -10.66 -13.07
CA SER A 332 16.76 -11.84 -12.66
C SER A 332 15.30 -11.48 -12.38
N LEU A 333 15.06 -10.39 -11.63
CA LEU A 333 13.72 -9.91 -11.31
C LEU A 333 12.89 -9.56 -12.56
N LEU A 334 13.50 -8.88 -13.54
CA LEU A 334 12.85 -8.58 -14.80
C LEU A 334 12.54 -9.87 -15.56
N MET A 335 13.50 -10.79 -15.66
CA MET A 335 13.35 -12.06 -16.38
C MET A 335 12.25 -12.98 -15.84
N GLU A 336 11.96 -12.92 -14.53
CA GLU A 336 10.81 -13.61 -13.94
C GLU A 336 9.46 -13.04 -14.42
N ASN A 337 9.44 -11.77 -14.81
CA ASN A 337 8.23 -11.02 -15.14
C ASN A 337 8.01 -10.81 -16.66
N VAL A 338 8.95 -11.22 -17.49
CA VAL A 338 8.89 -11.12 -18.96
C VAL A 338 8.07 -12.27 -19.55
N ASP A 339 7.20 -11.95 -20.51
CA ASP A 339 6.39 -12.94 -21.23
C ASP A 339 7.18 -13.65 -22.36
N LYS A 340 6.66 -14.77 -22.85
CA LYS A 340 7.34 -15.61 -23.85
C LYS A 340 7.66 -14.85 -25.15
N GLU A 341 6.76 -14.00 -25.60
CA GLU A 341 6.92 -13.22 -26.83
C GLU A 341 8.04 -12.18 -26.69
N GLN A 342 8.10 -11.51 -25.53
CA GLN A 342 9.14 -10.54 -25.20
C GLN A 342 10.53 -11.15 -25.05
N LEU A 343 10.65 -12.40 -24.60
CA LEU A 343 11.93 -13.08 -24.50
C LEU A 343 12.62 -13.21 -25.87
N GLY A 344 11.87 -13.32 -26.96
CA GLY A 344 12.44 -13.30 -28.31
C GLY A 344 13.12 -11.96 -28.61
N ASN A 345 12.39 -10.86 -28.44
CA ASN A 345 12.88 -9.51 -28.73
C ASN A 345 14.03 -9.09 -27.81
N ALA A 346 13.95 -9.44 -26.53
CA ALA A 346 14.99 -9.14 -25.55
C ALA A 346 16.30 -9.90 -25.84
N ARG A 347 16.21 -11.11 -26.41
CA ARG A 347 17.38 -11.92 -26.77
C ARG A 347 18.28 -11.21 -27.78
N GLU A 348 17.69 -10.64 -28.82
CA GLU A 348 18.46 -9.92 -29.84
C GLU A 348 19.22 -8.72 -29.27
N VAL A 349 18.66 -8.07 -28.26
CA VAL A 349 19.33 -6.95 -27.58
C VAL A 349 20.47 -7.46 -26.69
N VAL A 350 20.21 -8.50 -25.90
CA VAL A 350 21.21 -9.14 -25.02
C VAL A 350 22.39 -9.70 -25.83
N ASP A 351 22.12 -10.42 -26.92
CA ASP A 351 23.14 -11.00 -27.80
C ASP A 351 24.00 -9.89 -28.43
N ARG A 352 23.38 -8.81 -28.93
CA ARG A 352 24.11 -7.64 -29.48
C ARG A 352 25.01 -6.97 -28.43
N ILE A 353 24.58 -6.84 -27.18
CA ILE A 353 25.40 -6.27 -26.11
C ILE A 353 26.56 -7.21 -25.77
N TYR A 354 26.27 -8.50 -25.62
CA TYR A 354 27.27 -9.52 -25.29
C TYR A 354 28.37 -9.60 -26.34
N ASP A 355 28.01 -9.57 -27.62
CA ASP A 355 28.96 -9.63 -28.72
C ASP A 355 29.94 -8.44 -28.73
N ARG A 356 29.47 -7.27 -28.29
CA ARG A 356 30.30 -6.06 -28.14
C ARG A 356 31.18 -6.09 -26.89
N LYS A 357 30.70 -6.67 -25.78
CA LYS A 357 31.38 -6.64 -24.48
C LYS A 357 31.39 -8.02 -23.83
N LYS A 358 32.35 -8.86 -24.23
CA LYS A 358 32.46 -10.24 -23.74
C LYS A 358 33.08 -10.29 -22.35
N SER A 359 32.26 -10.27 -21.30
CA SER A 359 32.69 -10.50 -19.91
C SER A 359 32.21 -11.85 -19.37
N ARG A 360 32.91 -12.38 -18.35
CA ARG A 360 32.52 -13.63 -17.68
C ARG A 360 31.15 -13.52 -17.02
N ASN A 361 30.84 -12.37 -16.42
CA ASN A 361 29.54 -12.12 -15.79
C ASN A 361 28.43 -11.97 -16.83
N MET A 362 28.67 -11.28 -17.94
CA MET A 362 27.68 -11.21 -19.04
C MET A 362 27.41 -12.58 -19.66
N LYS A 363 28.41 -13.45 -19.76
CA LYS A 363 28.21 -14.85 -20.18
C LYS A 363 27.28 -15.60 -19.20
N LYS A 364 27.45 -15.39 -17.89
CA LYS A 364 26.57 -15.96 -16.86
C LYS A 364 25.12 -15.46 -17.00
N LEU A 365 24.90 -14.15 -17.08
CA LEU A 365 23.57 -13.55 -17.27
C LEU A 365 22.91 -14.01 -18.57
N ARG A 366 23.68 -14.10 -19.66
CA ARG A 366 23.20 -14.62 -20.95
C ARG A 366 22.78 -16.09 -20.85
N ASN A 367 23.52 -16.91 -20.13
CA ASN A 367 23.15 -18.30 -19.90
C ASN A 367 21.86 -18.42 -19.06
N GLN A 368 21.69 -17.57 -18.04
CA GLN A 368 20.44 -17.47 -17.27
C GLN A 368 19.27 -17.09 -18.19
N PHE A 369 19.47 -16.12 -19.09
CA PHE A 369 18.47 -15.72 -20.08
C PHE A 369 18.05 -16.89 -20.98
N ILE A 370 19.01 -17.59 -21.56
CA ILE A 370 18.75 -18.75 -22.44
C ILE A 370 18.03 -19.87 -21.67
N HIS A 371 18.45 -20.15 -20.43
CA HIS A 371 17.78 -21.14 -19.60
C HIS A 371 16.33 -20.75 -19.30
N ARG A 372 16.06 -19.48 -18.99
CA ARG A 372 14.70 -18.98 -18.82
C ARG A 372 13.89 -19.17 -20.10
N GLN A 373 14.42 -18.79 -21.26
CA GLN A 373 13.74 -18.96 -22.55
C GLN A 373 13.32 -20.43 -22.80
N ASN A 374 14.16 -21.39 -22.42
CA ASN A 374 13.87 -22.82 -22.58
C ASN A 374 12.84 -23.34 -21.57
N THR A 375 12.69 -22.70 -20.41
CA THR A 375 11.76 -23.12 -19.34
C THR A 375 10.38 -22.45 -19.42
N VAL A 376 10.23 -21.37 -20.18
CA VAL A 376 8.92 -20.72 -20.46
C VAL A 376 8.26 -21.25 -21.74
N GLN A 377 8.81 -22.30 -22.36
CA GLN A 377 8.27 -22.87 -23.61
C GLN A 377 6.85 -23.37 -23.46
#